data_AF-A0A497SBV7-F1
#
_entry.id   AF-A0A497SBV7-F1
#
_cell.length_a   1.000
_cell.length_b   1.000
_cell.length_c   1.000
_cell.angle_alpha   90.00
_cell.angle_beta   90.00
_cell.angle_gamma   90.00
#
_symmetry.space_group_name_H-M   'P 1'
#
loop_
_entity.id
_entity.type
_entity.pdbx_description
1 polymer ?
#
loop_
_entity_poly.entity_id
_entity_poly.type
_entity_poly.pdbx_seq_one_letter_code
_entity_poly.pdbx_strand_id
1 'polypeptide(L)'
;MRTIDVLFMLVVIVTSPIIHTVVHELTHIVMVTLFEPNARIVSIHLFDRYCISNGTLGMVIVEGKTILSVETHEFIAYFTSTFILTIYLGFLIKKYMEMKK
;
A
#
# COMPACT_ATOMS: atom_id res chain seq x y z
N MET A 1 29.46 10.38 2.21
CA MET A 1 28.00 10.48 2.05
C MET A 1 27.56 11.72 2.83
N ARG A 2 26.87 12.68 2.18
CA ARG A 2 26.41 13.90 2.88
C ARG A 2 25.26 13.54 3.83
N THR A 3 25.09 14.26 4.93
CA THR A 3 23.98 14.03 5.89
C THR A 3 22.61 14.03 5.21
N ILE A 4 22.42 14.89 4.21
CA ILE A 4 21.19 14.96 3.40
C ILE A 4 20.92 13.67 2.61
N ASP A 5 21.97 12.95 2.18
CA ASP A 5 21.84 11.69 1.46
C ASP A 5 21.28 10.61 2.39
N VAL A 6 21.79 10.56 3.63
CA VAL A 6 21.36 9.59 4.67
C VAL A 6 19.91 9.86 5.08
N LEU A 7 19.58 11.13 5.33
CA LEU A 7 18.23 11.53 5.71
C LEU A 7 17.21 11.21 4.61
N PHE A 8 17.56 11.48 3.34
CA PHE A 8 16.71 11.12 2.21
C PHE A 8 16.47 9.61 2.13
N MET A 9 17.53 8.80 2.24
CA MET A 9 17.40 7.33 2.25
C MET A 9 16.54 6.84 3.40
N LEU A 10 16.69 7.38 4.61
CA LEU A 10 15.88 7.02 5.76
C LEU A 10 14.40 7.32 5.54
N VAL A 11 14.08 8.51 4.99
CA VAL A 11 12.70 8.86 4.66
C VAL A 11 12.13 7.85 3.67
N VAL A 12 12.83 7.57 2.57
CA VAL A 12 12.37 6.62 1.55
C VAL A 12 12.15 5.22 2.14
N ILE A 13 13.10 4.70 2.93
CA ILE A 13 13.01 3.35 3.51
C ILE A 13 11.85 3.23 4.49
N VAL A 14 11.62 4.27 5.31
CA VAL A 14 10.56 4.23 6.33
C VAL A 14 9.18 4.47 5.74
N THR A 15 9.02 5.42 4.81
CA THR A 15 7.70 5.80 4.29
C THR A 15 7.19 4.87 3.20
N SER A 16 8.07 4.26 2.39
CA SER A 16 7.65 3.43 1.25
C SER A 16 6.80 2.23 1.66
N PRO A 17 7.17 1.42 2.68
CA PRO A 17 6.32 0.31 3.13
C PRO A 17 4.97 0.79 3.64
N ILE A 18 4.94 1.92 4.35
CA ILE A 18 3.70 2.48 4.91
C ILE A 18 2.75 2.87 3.77
N ILE A 19 3.24 3.64 2.80
CA ILE A 19 2.45 4.09 1.64
C ILE A 19 1.99 2.88 0.82
N HIS A 20 2.90 1.93 0.55
CA HIS A 20 2.57 0.74 -0.22
C HIS A 20 1.44 -0.06 0.43
N THR A 21 1.55 -0.39 1.71
CA THR A 21 0.53 -1.14 2.45
C THR A 21 -0.80 -0.40 2.49
N VAL A 22 -0.80 0.90 2.80
CA VAL A 22 -2.05 1.69 2.86
C VAL A 22 -2.77 1.70 1.50
N VAL A 23 -2.03 1.95 0.41
CA VAL A 23 -2.63 1.97 -0.94
C VAL A 23 -3.10 0.58 -1.35
N HIS A 24 -2.36 -0.47 -1.00
CA HIS A 24 -2.74 -1.85 -1.27
C HIS A 24 -4.08 -2.21 -0.62
N GLU A 25 -4.23 -2.00 0.70
CA GLU A 25 -5.50 -2.28 1.40
C GLU A 25 -6.65 -1.37 0.93
N LEU A 26 -6.38 -0.09 0.64
CA LEU A 26 -7.39 0.80 0.05
C LEU A 26 -7.88 0.31 -1.31
N THR A 27 -7.00 -0.30 -2.10
CA THR A 27 -7.40 -0.88 -3.39
C THR A 27 -8.35 -2.05 -3.16
N HIS A 28 -8.09 -2.94 -2.19
CA HIS A 28 -9.03 -3.99 -1.79
C HIS A 28 -10.39 -3.43 -1.37
N ILE A 29 -10.40 -2.37 -0.54
CA ILE A 29 -11.62 -1.72 -0.09
C ILE A 29 -12.44 -1.20 -1.28
N VAL A 30 -11.80 -0.49 -2.21
CA VAL A 30 -12.46 0.05 -3.41
C VAL A 30 -12.98 -1.08 -4.30
N MET A 31 -12.19 -2.12 -4.51
CA MET A 31 -12.59 -3.26 -5.34
C MET A 31 -13.83 -3.95 -4.79
N VAL A 32 -13.80 -4.29 -3.50
CA VAL A 32 -14.91 -4.96 -2.84
C VAL A 32 -16.16 -4.07 -2.84
N THR A 33 -16.01 -2.78 -2.51
CA THR A 33 -17.14 -1.86 -2.39
C THR A 33 -17.84 -1.60 -3.73
N LEU A 34 -17.08 -1.54 -4.83
CA LEU A 34 -17.63 -1.13 -6.13
C LEU A 34 -17.95 -2.30 -7.06
N PHE A 35 -17.21 -3.40 -6.98
CA PHE A 35 -17.28 -4.50 -7.95
C PHE A 35 -17.76 -5.82 -7.34
N GLU A 36 -17.88 -5.93 -6.01
CA GLU A 36 -18.29 -7.15 -5.33
C GLU A 36 -19.63 -6.98 -4.58
N PRO A 37 -20.77 -6.93 -5.30
CA PRO A 37 -22.08 -6.63 -4.70
C PRO A 37 -22.56 -7.66 -3.67
N ASN A 38 -21.97 -8.86 -3.68
CA ASN A 38 -22.29 -9.95 -2.76
C ASN A 38 -21.27 -10.10 -1.62
N ALA A 39 -20.31 -9.18 -1.52
CA ALA A 39 -19.30 -9.15 -0.48
C ALA A 39 -19.40 -7.85 0.31
N ARG A 40 -19.00 -7.88 1.58
CA ARG A 40 -18.97 -6.72 2.46
C ARG A 40 -17.68 -6.69 3.26
N ILE A 41 -17.18 -5.49 3.51
CA ILE A 41 -16.03 -5.28 4.39
C ILE A 41 -16.52 -5.38 5.84
N VAL A 42 -15.92 -6.27 6.62
CA VAL A 42 -16.22 -6.46 8.04
C VAL A 42 -15.28 -5.64 8.90
N SER A 43 -13.98 -5.68 8.60
CA SER A 43 -12.98 -4.90 9.31
C SER A 43 -11.76 -4.59 8.44
N ILE A 44 -11.03 -3.56 8.83
CA ILE A 44 -9.80 -3.11 8.19
C ILE A 44 -8.75 -2.98 9.29
N HIS A 45 -7.62 -3.64 9.10
CA HIS A 45 -6.48 -3.63 10.02
C HIS A 45 -5.25 -3.10 9.30
N LEU A 46 -4.53 -2.17 9.93
CA LEU A 46 -3.31 -1.56 9.41
C LEU A 46 -2.30 -1.42 10.53
N PHE A 47 -1.12 -2.04 10.37
CA PHE A 47 0.01 -1.95 11.31
C PHE A 47 -0.34 -2.26 12.77
N ASP A 48 -1.37 -3.07 13.02
CA ASP A 48 -1.81 -3.44 14.35
C ASP A 48 -1.36 -4.86 14.73
N ARG A 49 -1.69 -5.26 15.97
CA ARG A 49 -1.34 -6.60 16.47
C ARG A 49 -1.93 -7.73 15.64
N TYR A 50 -3.11 -7.52 15.06
CA TYR A 50 -3.81 -8.54 14.28
C TYR A 50 -3.08 -8.78 12.96
N CYS A 51 -2.62 -7.74 12.28
CA CYS A 51 -1.75 -7.87 11.10
C CYS A 51 -0.46 -8.62 11.42
N ILE A 52 0.25 -8.20 12.48
CA ILE A 52 1.55 -8.77 12.86
C ILE A 52 1.41 -10.26 13.21
N SER A 53 0.37 -10.65 13.94
CA SER A 53 0.13 -12.06 14.28
C SER A 53 -0.13 -12.96 13.07
N ASN A 54 -0.61 -12.38 11.96
CA ASN A 54 -0.91 -13.09 10.71
C ASN A 54 0.21 -12.95 9.67
N GLY A 55 1.34 -12.33 10.01
CA GLY A 55 2.47 -12.16 9.10
C GLY A 55 2.24 -11.15 7.98
N THR A 56 1.28 -10.22 8.14
CA THR A 56 0.99 -9.16 7.17
C THR A 56 1.15 -7.77 7.80
N LEU A 57 1.21 -6.72 6.99
CA LEU A 57 1.25 -5.32 7.45
C LEU A 57 -0.11 -4.62 7.34
N GLY A 58 -1.00 -5.17 6.53
CA GLY A 58 -2.39 -4.76 6.35
C GLY A 58 -3.26 -5.99 6.14
N MET A 59 -4.55 -5.85 6.44
CA MET A 59 -5.54 -6.89 6.14
C MET A 59 -6.95 -6.29 6.08
N VAL A 60 -7.66 -6.55 4.99
CA VAL A 60 -9.09 -6.27 4.86
C VAL A 60 -9.85 -7.58 5.02
N ILE A 61 -10.69 -7.66 6.05
CA ILE A 61 -11.55 -8.83 6.28
C ILE A 61 -12.86 -8.62 5.53
N VAL A 62 -13.15 -9.55 4.62
CA VAL A 62 -14.33 -9.51 3.75
C VAL A 62 -15.20 -10.72 4.06
N GLU A 63 -16.51 -10.51 4.12
CA GLU A 63 -17.51 -11.56 4.24
C GLU A 63 -18.41 -11.57 3.02
N GLY A 64 -18.85 -12.76 2.61
CA GLY A 64 -19.69 -12.96 1.44
C GLY A 64 -18.92 -13.60 0.28
N LYS A 65 -19.59 -13.70 -0.87
CA LYS A 65 -19.02 -14.36 -2.05
C LYS A 65 -18.49 -13.31 -3.01
N THR A 66 -17.18 -13.34 -3.28
CA THR A 66 -16.59 -12.54 -4.35
C THR A 66 -16.79 -13.20 -5.72
N ILE A 67 -16.93 -12.36 -6.73
CA ILE A 67 -17.02 -12.67 -8.14
C ILE A 67 -15.60 -12.84 -8.69
N LEU A 68 -14.69 -11.91 -8.35
CA LEU A 68 -13.29 -11.99 -8.70
C LEU A 68 -12.56 -12.94 -7.75
N SER A 69 -11.54 -13.62 -8.26
CA SER A 69 -10.68 -14.48 -7.45
C SER A 69 -9.83 -13.66 -6.49
N VAL A 70 -9.36 -14.30 -5.42
CA VAL A 70 -8.42 -13.67 -4.49
C VAL A 70 -7.15 -13.23 -5.21
N GLU A 71 -6.61 -14.04 -6.14
CA GLU A 71 -5.40 -13.66 -6.88
C GLU A 71 -5.61 -12.41 -7.75
N THR A 72 -6.82 -12.22 -8.27
CA THR A 72 -7.14 -11.02 -9.07
C THR A 72 -7.16 -9.77 -8.21
N HIS A 73 -7.77 -9.86 -7.01
CA HIS A 73 -7.74 -8.77 -6.05
C HIS A 73 -6.31 -8.41 -5.65
N GLU A 74 -5.51 -9.41 -5.27
CA GLU A 74 -4.10 -9.22 -4.91
C GLU A 74 -3.32 -8.58 -6.07
N PHE A 75 -3.46 -9.09 -7.29
CA PHE A 75 -2.78 -8.54 -8.47
C PHE A 75 -3.09 -7.06 -8.68
N ILE A 76 -4.38 -6.68 -8.64
CA ILE A 76 -4.79 -5.29 -8.84
C ILE A 76 -4.29 -4.40 -7.70
N ALA A 77 -4.35 -4.89 -6.46
CA ALA A 77 -3.87 -4.16 -5.29
C ALA A 77 -2.35 -3.91 -5.36
N TYR A 78 -1.55 -4.94 -5.65
CA TYR A 78 -0.10 -4.81 -5.85
C TYR A 78 0.26 -3.93 -7.03
N PHE A 79 -0.45 -4.06 -8.16
CA PHE A 79 -0.20 -3.23 -9.33
C PHE A 79 -0.44 -1.76 -9.02
N THR A 80 -1.59 -1.46 -8.42
CA THR A 80 -1.98 -0.10 -8.03
C THR A 80 -1.01 0.50 -7.00
N SER A 81 -0.70 -0.24 -5.93
CA SER A 81 0.20 0.23 -4.87
C SER A 81 1.62 0.48 -5.40
N THR A 82 2.13 -0.39 -6.26
CA THR A 82 3.44 -0.25 -6.89
C THR A 82 3.49 0.96 -7.82
N PHE A 83 2.44 1.17 -8.61
CA PHE A 83 2.33 2.31 -9.51
C PHE A 83 2.35 3.64 -8.73
N ILE A 84 1.51 3.75 -7.70
CA ILE A 84 1.45 4.95 -6.83
C ILE A 84 2.78 5.16 -6.11
N LEU A 85 3.39 4.11 -5.57
CA LEU A 85 4.70 4.20 -4.92
C LEU A 85 5.78 4.69 -5.90
N THR A 86 5.76 4.21 -7.14
CA THR A 86 6.71 4.64 -8.17
C THR A 86 6.58 6.14 -8.47
N ILE A 87 5.35 6.64 -8.59
CA ILE A 87 5.09 8.08 -8.76
C ILE A 87 5.62 8.88 -7.56
N TYR A 88 5.29 8.43 -6.34
CA TYR A 88 5.75 9.07 -5.10
C TYR A 88 7.28 9.16 -5.03
N LEU A 89 7.98 8.06 -5.31
CA LEU A 89 9.44 8.01 -5.32
C LEU A 89 10.03 8.91 -6.41
N GLY A 90 9.42 8.95 -7.60
CA GLY A 90 9.83 9.85 -8.67
C GLY A 90 9.80 11.32 -8.26
N PHE A 91 8.75 11.75 -7.56
CA PHE A 91 8.66 13.11 -7.03
C PHE A 91 9.70 13.39 -5.95
N LEU A 92 9.90 12.47 -5.01
CA LEU A 92 10.90 12.60 -3.96
C LEU A 92 12.33 12.71 -4.51
N ILE A 93 12.69 11.83 -5.45
CA ILE A 93 14.02 11.84 -6.08
C ILE A 93 14.23 13.15 -6.83
N LYS A 94 13.24 13.61 -7.61
CA LYS A 94 13.31 14.90 -8.30
C LYS A 94 13.58 16.05 -7.32
N LYS A 95 12.82 16.12 -6.23
CA LYS A 95 12.98 17.15 -5.19
C LYS A 95 14.35 17.11 -4.52
N TYR A 96 14.85 15.92 -4.21
CA TYR A 96 16.18 15.74 -3.64
C TYR A 96 17.30 16.19 -4.59
N MET A 97 17.17 15.92 -5.89
CA MET A 97 18.13 16.39 -6.90
C MET A 97 18.13 17.91 -7.04
N GLU A 98 16.96 18.57 -6.89
CA GLU A 98 16.85 20.03 -6.86
C GLU A 98 17.58 20.64 -5.66
N MET A 99 17.45 20.05 -4.46
CA MET A 99 18.14 20.52 -3.24
C MET A 99 19.65 20.29 -3.23
N LYS A 100 20.14 19.41 -4.10
CA LYS A 100 21.58 19.09 -4.22
C LYS A 100 22.36 20.06 -5.11
N LYS A 101 21.67 20.81 -5.98
CA LYS A 101 22.24 21.82 -6.87
C LYS A 101 22.49 23.11 -6.10
#